data_AF-A0A348MV25-F1
#
_entry.id   AF-A0A348MV25-F1
#
_cell.length_a   1.000
_cell.length_b   1.000
_cell.length_c   1.000
_cell.angle_alpha   90.00
_cell.angle_beta   90.00
_cell.angle_gamma   90.00
#
_symmetry.space_group_name_H-M   'P 1'
#
loop_
_entity.id
_entity.type
_entity.pdbx_description
1 polymer ?
#
loop_
_entity_poly.entity_id
_entity_poly.type
_entity_poly.pdbx_seq_one_letter_code
_entity_poly.pdbx_strand_id
1 'polypeptide(L)'
;MKKFSHLLILLSMGIFSQFVTAQVERSQLTSRIENKEPTDNLEDFVQGQNNEMKRVYFFTHITGLVGQQVIHRWIYKGEEKATVTLNIGGDNWRTYSSKRVPNYWQGKWQVQVWQADLMLISHDFEVSYLE
;
A
#
# COMPACT_ATOMS: atom_id res chain seq x y z
N MET A 1 -52.38 49.09 12.12
CA MET A 1 -51.60 48.23 13.05
C MET A 1 -51.13 47.00 12.28
N LYS A 2 -49.89 47.00 11.75
CA LYS A 2 -49.32 45.84 11.02
C LYS A 2 -48.49 45.03 12.01
N LYS A 3 -48.89 43.78 12.30
CA LYS A 3 -48.17 42.87 13.18
C LYS A 3 -46.97 42.29 12.40
N PHE A 4 -45.76 42.60 12.83
CA PHE A 4 -44.55 41.94 12.34
C PHE A 4 -44.47 40.55 12.97
N SER A 5 -44.58 39.51 12.15
CA SER A 5 -44.30 38.13 12.56
C SER A 5 -42.81 37.88 12.32
N HIS A 6 -42.05 37.64 13.39
CA HIS A 6 -40.63 37.28 13.30
C HIS A 6 -40.52 35.78 13.02
N LEU A 7 -39.98 35.43 11.85
CA LEU A 7 -39.59 34.07 11.49
C LEU A 7 -38.19 33.81 12.02
N LEU A 8 -38.06 32.94 13.03
CA LEU A 8 -36.79 32.49 13.59
C LEU A 8 -36.30 31.28 12.78
N ILE A 9 -35.28 31.46 11.93
CA ILE A 9 -34.64 30.37 11.19
C ILE A 9 -33.51 29.83 12.08
N LEU A 10 -33.73 28.65 12.66
CA LEU A 10 -32.68 27.87 13.33
C LEU A 10 -31.83 27.17 12.26
N LEU A 11 -30.68 27.77 11.93
CA LEU A 11 -29.67 27.18 11.05
C LEU A 11 -28.87 26.16 11.87
N SER A 12 -29.20 24.87 11.76
CA SER A 12 -28.40 23.79 12.34
C SER A 12 -27.07 23.66 11.58
N MET A 13 -25.99 24.20 12.14
CA MET A 13 -24.63 23.90 11.69
C MET A 13 -24.33 22.42 11.97
N GLY A 14 -24.46 21.58 10.93
CA GLY A 14 -23.96 20.22 10.96
C GLY A 14 -22.44 20.24 11.10
N ILE A 15 -21.92 19.59 12.15
CA ILE A 15 -20.49 19.37 12.32
C ILE A 15 -20.07 18.34 11.27
N PHE A 16 -19.46 18.79 10.16
CA PHE A 16 -18.78 17.90 9.23
C PHE A 16 -17.50 17.40 9.92
N SER A 17 -17.52 16.18 10.45
CA SER A 17 -16.27 15.49 10.79
C SER A 17 -15.56 15.09 9.50
N GLN A 18 -14.37 15.63 9.28
CA GLN A 18 -13.45 15.10 8.27
C GLN A 18 -12.91 13.77 8.79
N PHE A 19 -13.48 12.66 8.33
CA PHE A 19 -12.84 11.37 8.50
C PHE A 19 -11.61 11.36 7.58
N VAL A 20 -10.42 11.33 8.18
CA VAL A 20 -9.20 11.01 7.44
C VAL A 20 -9.27 9.52 7.13
N THR A 21 -9.60 9.18 5.89
CA THR A 21 -9.56 7.80 5.43
C THR A 21 -8.11 7.42 5.16
N ALA A 22 -7.70 6.22 5.60
CA ALA A 22 -6.41 5.65 5.22
C ALA A 22 -6.36 5.49 3.70
N GLN A 23 -5.35 6.03 3.02
CA GLN A 23 -5.21 5.88 1.58
C GLN A 23 -3.80 5.39 1.21
N VAL A 24 -3.74 4.49 0.25
CA VAL A 24 -2.51 4.19 -0.49
C VAL A 24 -2.54 5.03 -1.75
N GLU A 25 -1.81 6.14 -1.75
CA GLU A 25 -1.76 7.10 -2.86
C GLU A 25 -0.99 6.53 -4.06
N ARG A 26 0.08 5.79 -3.78
CA ARG A 26 0.89 5.10 -4.80
C ARG A 26 1.34 3.75 -4.27
N SER A 27 1.40 2.78 -5.18
CA SER A 27 2.03 1.49 -4.92
C SER A 27 2.59 0.93 -6.21
N GLN A 28 3.76 0.28 -6.14
CA GLN A 28 4.34 -0.41 -7.28
C GLN A 28 5.41 -1.41 -6.88
N LEU A 29 5.61 -2.41 -7.74
CA LEU A 29 6.81 -3.21 -7.71
C LEU A 29 7.97 -2.44 -8.37
N THR A 30 9.15 -2.57 -7.78
CA THR A 30 10.37 -1.93 -8.30
C THR A 30 11.58 -2.83 -8.05
N SER A 31 12.57 -2.74 -8.93
CA SER A 31 13.84 -3.44 -8.78
C SER A 31 14.72 -2.85 -7.68
N ARG A 32 14.54 -1.56 -7.36
CA ARG A 32 15.34 -0.84 -6.37
C ARG A 32 14.60 0.36 -5.79
N ILE A 33 14.93 0.67 -4.53
CA ILE A 33 14.53 1.91 -3.87
C ILE A 33 15.76 2.78 -3.69
N GLU A 34 15.65 4.05 -4.09
CA GLU A 34 16.68 5.06 -3.89
C GLU A 34 16.03 6.32 -3.31
N ASN A 35 16.60 6.87 -2.23
CA ASN A 35 16.05 8.05 -1.55
C ASN A 35 14.54 7.93 -1.18
N LYS A 36 14.10 6.72 -0.81
CA LYS A 36 12.70 6.35 -0.52
C LYS A 36 11.73 6.49 -1.71
N GLU A 37 12.22 6.45 -2.94
CA GLU A 37 11.40 6.35 -4.15
C GLU A 37 11.77 5.10 -4.96
N PRO A 38 10.81 4.51 -5.68
CA PRO A 38 11.08 3.46 -6.66
C PRO A 38 11.88 4.02 -7.84
N THR A 39 12.85 3.25 -8.33
CA THR A 39 13.66 3.66 -9.49
C THR A 39 13.05 3.28 -10.82
N ASP A 40 12.14 2.31 -10.82
CA ASP A 40 11.43 1.79 -11.97
C ASP A 40 10.05 1.24 -11.55
N ASN A 41 9.23 0.87 -12.54
CA ASN A 41 7.98 0.14 -12.32
C ASN A 41 8.08 -1.21 -13.02
N LEU A 42 8.03 -2.28 -12.25
CA LEU A 42 8.03 -3.66 -12.80
C LEU A 42 6.64 -4.13 -13.21
N GLU A 43 5.61 -3.30 -12.97
CA GLU A 43 4.21 -3.62 -13.23
C GLU A 43 3.87 -4.96 -12.56
N ASP A 44 3.52 -5.96 -13.36
CA ASP A 44 3.05 -7.26 -12.88
C ASP A 44 4.05 -8.38 -13.22
N PHE A 45 5.29 -8.06 -13.59
CA PHE A 45 6.27 -9.06 -14.02
C PHE A 45 7.67 -8.83 -13.45
N VAL A 46 8.21 -9.88 -12.84
CA VAL A 46 9.55 -9.89 -12.26
C VAL A 46 10.39 -10.97 -12.94
N GLN A 47 11.46 -10.56 -13.60
CA GLN A 47 12.40 -11.45 -14.26
C GLN A 47 13.70 -11.61 -13.47
N GLY A 48 14.11 -12.86 -13.26
CA GLY A 48 15.40 -13.26 -12.72
C GLY A 48 16.21 -14.12 -13.70
N GLN A 49 17.45 -14.43 -13.31
CA GLN A 49 18.35 -15.35 -14.00
C GLN A 49 18.57 -16.59 -13.14
N ASN A 50 18.64 -17.80 -13.71
CA ASN A 50 18.61 -19.06 -12.94
C ASN A 50 19.69 -19.20 -11.85
N ASN A 51 20.81 -18.48 -11.99
CA ASN A 51 21.91 -18.43 -11.02
C ASN A 51 21.81 -17.26 -10.01
N GLU A 52 20.71 -16.51 -10.02
CA GLU A 52 20.49 -15.34 -9.17
C GLU A 52 19.34 -15.55 -8.18
N MET A 53 19.45 -14.89 -7.03
CA MET A 53 18.32 -14.71 -6.12
C MET A 53 17.77 -13.31 -6.32
N LYS A 54 16.76 -13.18 -7.19
CA LYS A 54 16.15 -11.88 -7.47
C LYS A 54 15.57 -11.27 -6.20
N ARG A 55 15.89 -10.00 -5.95
CA ARG A 55 15.21 -9.19 -4.94
C ARG A 55 14.22 -8.27 -5.64
N VAL A 56 13.00 -8.24 -5.15
CA VAL A 56 11.96 -7.30 -5.57
C VAL A 56 11.50 -6.48 -4.37
N TYR A 57 11.14 -5.23 -4.62
CA TYR A 57 10.61 -4.32 -3.61
C TYR A 57 9.16 -4.01 -3.95
N PHE A 58 8.33 -3.90 -2.92
CA PHE A 58 6.99 -3.33 -3.05
C PHE A 58 6.97 -2.00 -2.30
N PHE A 59 6.86 -0.92 -3.06
CA PHE A 59 6.79 0.45 -2.59
C PHE A 59 5.34 0.82 -2.28
N THR A 60 5.14 1.59 -1.22
CA THR A 60 3.86 2.19 -0.88
C THR A 60 4.03 3.61 -0.36
N HIS A 61 3.21 4.51 -0.87
CA HIS A 61 3.05 5.87 -0.38
C HIS A 61 1.68 5.99 0.28
N ILE A 62 1.68 6.28 1.58
CA ILE A 62 0.52 6.20 2.46
C ILE A 62 0.21 7.59 3.02
N THR A 63 -1.08 7.89 3.10
CA THR A 63 -1.60 9.08 3.77
C THR A 63 -2.63 8.70 4.84
N GLY A 64 -2.77 9.56 5.85
CA GLY A 64 -3.82 9.43 6.87
C GLY A 64 -3.62 8.33 7.92
N LEU A 65 -2.41 7.78 8.07
CA LEU A 65 -2.10 6.68 9.00
C LEU A 65 -1.02 7.01 10.04
N VAL A 66 -0.83 8.27 10.39
CA VAL A 66 0.22 8.69 11.35
C VAL A 66 0.11 7.96 12.68
N GLY A 67 1.24 7.46 13.16
CA GLY A 67 1.33 6.71 14.42
C GLY A 67 0.76 5.29 14.33
N GLN A 68 0.24 4.89 13.17
CA GLN A 68 -0.27 3.54 12.92
C GLN A 68 0.76 2.70 12.14
N GLN A 69 0.35 1.48 11.81
CA GLN A 69 1.16 0.50 11.10
C GLN A 69 0.40 0.00 9.89
N VAL A 70 1.15 -0.29 8.82
CA VAL A 70 0.67 -1.13 7.72
C VAL A 70 1.49 -2.40 7.64
N ILE A 71 0.91 -3.42 7.03
CA ILE A 71 1.51 -4.73 6.90
C ILE A 71 1.55 -5.10 5.42
N HIS A 72 2.75 -5.41 4.92
CA HIS A 72 2.91 -6.05 3.62
C HIS A 72 2.92 -7.56 3.80
N ARG A 73 1.95 -8.26 3.19
CA ARG A 73 1.91 -9.73 3.13
C ARG A 73 2.32 -10.20 1.75
N TRP A 74 3.37 -11.01 1.67
CA TRP A 74 3.88 -11.61 0.44
C TRP A 74 3.38 -13.03 0.31
N ILE A 75 2.63 -13.32 -0.74
CA ILE A 75 1.92 -14.59 -0.92
C ILE A 75 2.39 -15.23 -2.22
N TYR A 76 2.82 -16.48 -2.14
CA TYR A 76 3.24 -17.28 -3.28
C TYR A 76 2.27 -18.44 -3.45
N LYS A 77 1.59 -18.52 -4.60
CA LYS A 77 0.62 -19.59 -4.90
C LYS A 77 -0.39 -19.84 -3.77
N GLY A 78 -0.86 -18.76 -3.13
CA GLY A 78 -1.84 -18.81 -2.04
C GLY A 78 -1.25 -19.07 -0.64
N GLU A 79 0.06 -19.29 -0.52
CA GLU A 79 0.75 -19.47 0.76
C GLU A 79 1.50 -18.20 1.16
N GLU A 80 1.28 -17.70 2.38
CA GLU A 80 2.04 -16.56 2.92
C GLU A 80 3.51 -16.94 3.13
N LYS A 81 4.41 -16.21 2.48
CA LYS A 81 5.87 -16.41 2.56
C LYS A 81 6.59 -15.34 3.36
N ALA A 82 5.96 -14.22 3.65
CA ALA A 82 6.47 -13.20 4.55
C ALA A 82 5.37 -12.21 4.92
N THR A 83 5.45 -11.71 6.14
CA THR A 83 4.67 -10.59 6.66
C THR A 83 5.64 -9.54 7.19
N VAL A 84 5.49 -8.30 6.75
CA VAL A 84 6.39 -7.19 7.09
C VAL A 84 5.59 -6.01 7.62
N THR A 85 5.78 -5.69 8.89
CA THR A 85 5.15 -4.56 9.55
C THR A 85 5.95 -3.28 9.34
N LEU A 86 5.29 -2.20 8.95
CA LEU A 86 5.88 -0.92 8.61
C LEU A 86 5.21 0.20 9.42
N ASN A 87 5.99 0.89 10.25
CA ASN A 87 5.52 2.02 11.04
C ASN A 87 5.34 3.28 10.18
N ILE A 88 4.24 4.00 10.37
CA ILE A 88 3.91 5.23 9.66
C ILE A 88 4.19 6.43 10.56
N GLY A 89 5.24 7.18 10.24
CA GLY A 89 5.74 8.28 11.08
C GLY A 89 5.22 9.67 10.72
N GLY A 90 4.43 9.84 9.66
CA GLY A 90 3.95 11.15 9.22
C GLY A 90 2.80 11.05 8.21
N ASP A 91 2.07 12.15 8.01
CA ASP A 91 0.81 12.17 7.24
C ASP A 91 1.00 11.84 5.76
N ASN A 92 2.23 12.00 5.27
CA ASN A 92 2.64 11.68 3.92
C ASN A 92 3.90 10.81 4.04
N TRP A 93 3.71 9.50 4.02
CA TRP A 93 4.76 8.55 4.36
C TRP A 93 5.06 7.59 3.22
N ARG A 94 6.33 7.50 2.87
CA ARG A 94 6.84 6.56 1.88
C ARG A 94 7.58 5.45 2.60
N THR A 95 7.19 4.22 2.31
CA THR A 95 7.77 3.02 2.90
C THR A 95 7.78 1.90 1.88
N TYR A 96 8.48 0.81 2.20
CA TYR A 96 8.57 -0.35 1.34
C TYR A 96 8.95 -1.59 2.14
N SER A 97 8.64 -2.74 1.56
CA SER A 97 9.22 -4.02 1.97
C SER A 97 9.91 -4.67 0.77
N SER A 98 10.69 -5.71 1.00
CA SER A 98 11.30 -6.47 -0.09
C SER A 98 11.17 -7.96 0.13
N LYS A 99 11.18 -8.72 -0.97
CA LYS A 99 11.24 -10.17 -0.97
C LYS A 99 12.39 -10.63 -1.85
N ARG A 100 13.17 -11.58 -1.35
CA ARG A 100 14.08 -12.38 -2.17
C ARG A 100 13.31 -13.58 -2.69
N VAL A 101 13.31 -13.75 -4.00
CA VAL A 101 12.52 -14.75 -4.71
C VAL A 101 13.49 -15.61 -5.50
N PRO A 102 13.97 -16.77 -4.99
CA PRO A 102 14.81 -17.69 -5.75
C PRO A 102 14.04 -18.38 -6.89
N ASN A 103 14.75 -19.04 -7.81
CA ASN A 103 14.16 -19.67 -9.00
C ASN A 103 13.03 -20.68 -8.72
N TYR A 104 13.14 -21.50 -7.67
CA TYR A 104 12.10 -22.45 -7.26
C TYR A 104 10.82 -21.78 -6.72
N TRP A 105 10.81 -20.45 -6.61
CA TRP A 105 9.65 -19.62 -6.30
C TRP A 105 9.13 -18.85 -7.51
N GLN A 106 9.41 -19.31 -8.73
CA GLN A 106 8.75 -18.85 -9.94
C GLN A 106 7.24 -19.14 -9.94
N GLY A 107 6.45 -18.33 -10.61
CA GLY A 107 5.00 -18.45 -10.70
C GLY A 107 4.26 -17.21 -10.18
N LYS A 108 2.98 -17.41 -9.90
CA LYS A 108 2.07 -16.38 -9.35
C LYS A 108 2.43 -15.97 -7.93
N TRP A 109 2.53 -14.66 -7.76
CA TRP A 109 2.71 -13.98 -6.50
C TRP A 109 1.65 -12.91 -6.31
N GLN A 110 1.49 -12.53 -5.05
CA GLN A 110 0.68 -11.41 -4.63
C GLN A 110 1.38 -10.69 -3.48
N VAL A 111 1.27 -9.37 -3.44
CA VAL A 111 1.61 -8.57 -2.27
C VAL A 111 0.40 -7.75 -1.85
N GLN A 112 -0.02 -7.93 -0.60
CA GLN A 112 -1.18 -7.25 -0.03
C GLN A 112 -0.72 -6.22 0.99
N VAL A 113 -1.44 -5.10 1.08
CA VAL A 113 -1.24 -4.07 2.10
C VAL A 113 -2.43 -4.08 3.04
N TRP A 114 -2.16 -4.27 4.33
CA TRP A 114 -3.18 -4.33 5.37
C TRP A 114 -2.96 -3.23 6.41
N GLN A 115 -4.07 -2.71 6.92
CA GLN A 115 -4.11 -1.91 8.15
C GLN A 115 -5.04 -2.65 9.12
N ALA A 116 -4.47 -3.22 10.18
CA ALA A 116 -5.18 -4.17 11.04
C ALA A 116 -5.87 -5.27 10.20
N ASP A 117 -7.19 -5.38 10.27
CA ASP A 117 -7.99 -6.36 9.54
C ASP A 117 -8.53 -5.85 8.19
N LEU A 118 -8.23 -4.60 7.83
CA LEU A 118 -8.63 -4.01 6.55
C LEU A 118 -7.53 -4.19 5.52
N MET A 119 -7.83 -4.91 4.44
CA MET A 119 -6.98 -4.92 3.26
C MET A 119 -7.19 -3.61 2.49
N LEU A 120 -6.13 -2.82 2.35
CA LEU A 120 -6.15 -1.56 1.62
C LEU A 120 -6.02 -1.79 0.12
N ILE A 121 -5.03 -2.60 -0.28
CA ILE A 121 -4.78 -2.97 -1.68
C ILE A 121 -4.20 -4.38 -1.79
N SER A 122 -4.28 -4.94 -2.99
CA SER A 122 -3.56 -6.14 -3.40
C SER A 122 -2.94 -5.93 -4.78
N HIS A 123 -1.71 -6.40 -4.97
CA HIS A 123 -0.98 -6.35 -6.24
C HIS A 123 -0.56 -7.76 -6.64
N ASP A 124 -1.09 -8.27 -7.74
CA ASP A 124 -0.73 -9.57 -8.30
C ASP A 124 0.43 -9.42 -9.28
N PHE A 125 1.35 -10.37 -9.30
CA PHE A 125 2.47 -10.37 -10.25
C PHE A 125 3.00 -11.78 -10.52
N GLU A 126 3.70 -11.95 -11.62
CA GLU A 126 4.34 -13.20 -12.01
C GLU A 126 5.86 -13.09 -11.86
N VAL A 127 6.49 -14.13 -11.33
CA VAL A 127 7.94 -14.25 -11.29
C VAL A 127 8.39 -15.32 -12.27
N SER A 128 9.31 -14.97 -13.15
CA SER A 128 9.91 -15.91 -14.12
C SER A 128 11.44 -15.83 -14.08
N TYR A 129 12.06 -16.94 -14.44
CA TYR A 129 13.51 -17.10 -14.48
C TYR A 129 13.93 -17.54 -15.88
N LEU A 130 14.93 -16.87 -16.43
CA LEU A 130 15.59 -17.29 -17.67
C LEU A 130 16.69 -18.31 -17.37
N GLU A 131 16.93 -19.19 -18.34
CA GLU A 131 18.08 -20.10 -18.39
C GLU A 131 19.41 -19.36 -18.55
#